data_AF-A0A5P8M802-F1
#
_entry.id   AF-A0A5P8M802-F1
#
_cell.length_a   1.000
_cell.length_b   1.000
_cell.length_c   1.000
_cell.angle_alpha   90.00
_cell.angle_beta   90.00
_cell.angle_gamma   90.00
#
_symmetry.space_group_name_H-M   'P 1'
#
loop_
_entity.id
_entity.type
_entity.pdbx_description
1 polymer ?
#
loop_
_entity_poly.entity_id
_entity_poly.type
_entity_poly.pdbx_seq_one_letter_code
_entity_poly.pdbx_strand_id
1 'polypeptide(L)'
;MEQFEKYHPIMTPRFTFDWLTVSTVKDVFALRHDPAVAAQTNRPADADINQTVDYISHTMVAVMRNRQLTWGITDRSAKQFVGIFSLDPIDEDSGQAGLHLELVPKELTAASVREIIGHMSAFAFAELGLSSLTIWVPAGDTTVQPTLTALGYKPASYTGDGAPDDFDLYQISRAVSITPPGAE
;
A
#
# COMPACT_ATOMS: atom_id res chain seq x y z
N MET A 1 12.48 -3.10 15.03
CA MET A 1 12.14 -3.97 13.88
C MET A 1 13.42 -4.47 13.22
N GLU A 2 13.39 -5.58 12.47
CA GLU A 2 14.51 -5.93 11.57
C GLU A 2 14.65 -4.90 10.44
N GLN A 3 15.81 -4.85 9.77
CA GLN A 3 16.04 -3.93 8.65
C GLN A 3 15.05 -4.20 7.52
N PHE A 4 14.43 -3.13 7.01
CA PHE A 4 13.42 -3.18 5.93
C PHE A 4 13.93 -3.83 4.65
N GLU A 5 15.25 -3.83 4.45
CA GLU A 5 15.93 -4.50 3.35
C GLU A 5 15.75 -6.01 3.31
N LYS A 6 15.20 -6.65 4.34
CA LYS A 6 14.94 -8.10 4.30
C LYS A 6 13.61 -8.46 3.67
N TYR A 7 12.70 -7.51 3.51
CA TYR A 7 11.30 -7.77 3.13
C TYR A 7 11.05 -7.68 1.63
N HIS A 8 12.02 -8.11 0.83
CA HIS A 8 11.89 -8.22 -0.61
C HIS A 8 12.71 -9.44 -1.12
N PRO A 9 12.20 -10.21 -2.09
CA PRO A 9 10.85 -10.14 -2.63
C PRO A 9 9.80 -10.80 -1.71
N ILE A 10 8.57 -10.29 -1.75
CA ILE A 10 7.37 -10.96 -1.22
C ILE A 10 6.55 -11.47 -2.41
N MET A 11 6.00 -12.69 -2.29
CA MET A 11 5.25 -13.33 -3.38
C MET A 11 3.85 -13.73 -2.94
N THR A 12 2.88 -13.40 -3.78
CA THR A 12 1.52 -13.95 -3.75
C THR A 12 1.33 -14.93 -4.90
N PRO A 13 0.18 -15.62 -5.02
CA PRO A 13 -0.08 -16.50 -6.16
C PRO A 13 0.12 -15.79 -7.52
N ARG A 14 -0.34 -14.56 -7.67
CA ARG A 14 -0.32 -13.81 -8.93
C ARG A 14 0.74 -12.73 -9.01
N PHE A 15 1.18 -12.15 -7.89
CA PHE A 15 2.05 -10.97 -7.89
C PHE A 15 3.37 -11.21 -7.16
N THR A 16 4.40 -10.50 -7.61
CA THR A 16 5.66 -10.33 -6.88
C THR A 16 5.79 -8.87 -6.45
N PHE A 17 6.16 -8.65 -5.20
CA PHE A 17 6.47 -7.37 -4.60
C PHE A 17 7.98 -7.34 -4.36
N ASP A 18 8.68 -6.51 -5.11
CA ASP A 18 10.14 -6.35 -4.96
C ASP A 18 10.48 -4.86 -4.91
N TRP A 19 11.76 -4.53 -4.76
CA TRP A 19 12.19 -3.15 -4.81
C TRP A 19 11.64 -2.43 -6.04
N LEU A 20 11.19 -1.20 -5.84
CA LEU A 20 10.72 -0.35 -6.93
C LEU A 20 11.78 -0.21 -8.03
N THR A 21 13.07 -0.25 -7.67
CA THR A 21 14.22 -0.16 -8.59
C THR A 21 14.46 -1.42 -9.45
N VAL A 22 13.77 -2.53 -9.18
CA VAL A 22 13.74 -3.68 -10.10
C VAL A 22 12.93 -3.34 -11.36
N SER A 23 11.95 -2.45 -11.24
CA SER A 23 11.15 -1.96 -12.36
C SER A 23 11.92 -0.86 -13.10
N THR A 24 11.74 -0.79 -14.43
CA THR A 24 12.39 0.28 -15.19
C THR A 24 11.76 1.63 -14.84
N VAL A 25 12.56 2.70 -14.81
CA VAL A 25 12.04 4.07 -14.60
C VAL A 25 10.93 4.41 -15.60
N LYS A 26 11.01 3.88 -16.83
CA LYS A 26 9.99 4.07 -17.85
C LYS A 26 8.65 3.44 -17.47
N ASP A 27 8.65 2.24 -16.90
CA ASP A 27 7.42 1.57 -16.47
C ASP A 27 6.80 2.27 -15.26
N VAL A 28 7.64 2.70 -14.31
CA VAL A 28 7.19 3.48 -13.16
C VAL A 28 6.62 4.83 -13.61
N PHE A 29 7.25 5.50 -14.57
CA PHE A 29 6.75 6.75 -15.13
C PHE A 29 5.42 6.55 -15.87
N ALA A 30 5.29 5.48 -16.67
CA ALA A 30 4.04 5.18 -17.35
C ALA A 30 2.86 5.01 -16.37
N LEU A 31 3.10 4.38 -15.21
CA LEU A 31 2.11 4.29 -14.13
C LEU A 31 1.86 5.66 -13.49
N ARG A 32 2.92 6.40 -13.14
CA ARG A 32 2.81 7.64 -12.36
C ARG A 32 2.28 8.83 -13.15
N HIS A 33 2.50 8.85 -14.46
CA HIS A 33 1.98 9.84 -15.40
C HIS A 33 0.49 9.63 -15.72
N ASP A 34 -0.06 8.43 -15.48
CA ASP A 34 -1.47 8.14 -15.77
C ASP A 34 -2.39 8.87 -14.77
N PRO A 35 -3.24 9.81 -15.21
CA PRO A 35 -4.16 10.53 -14.32
C PRO A 35 -5.17 9.60 -13.64
N ALA A 36 -5.56 8.50 -14.29
CA ALA A 36 -6.48 7.53 -13.70
C ALA A 36 -5.83 6.77 -12.54
N VAL A 37 -4.51 6.59 -12.58
CA VAL A 37 -3.76 6.00 -11.46
C VAL A 37 -3.52 7.04 -10.37
N ALA A 38 -3.14 8.26 -10.75
CA ALA A 38 -2.90 9.34 -9.80
C ALA A 38 -4.15 9.68 -8.95
N ALA A 39 -5.34 9.57 -9.55
CA ALA A 39 -6.62 9.72 -8.86
C ALA A 39 -6.91 8.62 -7.82
N GLN A 40 -6.20 7.48 -7.83
CA GLN A 40 -6.39 6.42 -6.83
C GLN A 40 -5.86 6.80 -5.45
N THR A 41 -4.88 7.72 -5.39
CA THR A 41 -4.13 8.04 -4.16
C THR A 41 -4.04 9.55 -3.89
N ASN A 42 -4.94 10.34 -4.47
CA ASN A 42 -5.01 11.80 -4.32
C ASN A 42 -3.67 12.53 -4.59
N ARG A 43 -2.93 12.10 -5.61
CA ARG A 43 -1.70 12.78 -6.02
C ARG A 43 -1.82 13.36 -7.42
N PRO A 44 -1.03 14.38 -7.77
CA PRO A 44 -0.88 14.77 -9.16
C PRO A 44 -0.22 13.64 -9.96
N ALA A 45 -0.58 13.54 -11.24
CA ALA A 45 0.18 12.76 -12.20
C ALA A 45 1.56 13.41 -12.41
N ASP A 46 2.60 12.59 -12.51
CA ASP A 46 3.94 13.08 -12.82
C ASP A 46 3.92 13.72 -14.22
N ALA A 47 4.35 14.98 -14.36
CA ALA A 47 4.35 15.69 -15.63
C ALA A 47 5.42 15.19 -16.61
N ASP A 48 6.56 14.73 -16.07
CA ASP A 48 7.69 14.23 -16.84
C ASP A 48 8.47 13.13 -16.08
N ILE A 49 9.38 12.47 -16.79
CA ILE A 49 10.15 11.34 -16.27
C ILE A 49 11.11 11.75 -15.13
N ASN A 50 11.55 13.02 -15.05
CA ASN A 50 12.44 13.46 -13.98
C ASN A 50 11.71 13.47 -12.64
N GLN A 51 10.42 13.85 -12.61
CA GLN A 51 9.61 13.74 -11.39
C GLN A 51 9.52 12.30 -10.88
N THR A 52 9.42 11.32 -11.79
CA THR A 52 9.49 9.90 -11.40
C THR A 52 10.87 9.50 -10.88
N VAL A 53 11.95 9.98 -11.48
CA VAL A 53 13.33 9.73 -11.00
C VAL A 53 13.51 10.28 -9.59
N ASP A 54 13.02 11.50 -9.33
CA ASP A 54 13.07 12.13 -8.02
C ASP A 54 12.25 11.34 -7.00
N TYR A 55 11.04 10.90 -7.39
CA TYR A 55 10.20 10.03 -6.56
C TYR A 55 10.93 8.73 -6.19
N ILE A 56 11.44 7.97 -7.16
CA ILE A 56 12.16 6.72 -6.90
C ILE A 56 13.35 6.96 -5.97
N SER A 57 14.12 8.02 -6.22
CA SER A 57 15.29 8.36 -5.40
C SER A 57 14.92 8.67 -3.95
N HIS A 58 13.90 9.50 -3.73
CA HIS A 58 13.42 9.83 -2.39
C HIS A 58 12.83 8.61 -1.68
N THR A 59 12.03 7.79 -2.38
CA THR A 59 11.48 6.54 -1.85
C THR A 59 12.59 5.61 -1.38
N MET A 60 13.62 5.38 -2.19
CA MET A 60 14.73 4.51 -1.81
C MET A 60 15.53 5.04 -0.63
N VAL A 61 15.80 6.35 -0.55
CA VAL A 61 16.43 6.95 0.64
C VAL A 61 15.57 6.74 1.89
N ALA A 62 14.25 6.87 1.79
CA ALA A 62 13.36 6.68 2.91
C ALA A 62 13.26 5.21 3.36
N VAL A 63 13.26 4.26 2.43
CA VAL A 63 13.34 2.83 2.75
C VAL A 63 14.65 2.48 3.46
N MET A 64 15.79 2.92 2.94
CA MET A 64 17.10 2.70 3.56
C MET A 64 17.21 3.32 4.96
N ARG A 65 16.35 4.29 5.29
CA ARG A 65 16.26 4.93 6.61
C ARG A 65 15.18 4.31 7.51
N ASN A 66 14.59 3.19 7.11
CA ASN A 66 13.47 2.51 7.77
C ASN A 66 12.27 3.43 8.05
N ARG A 67 11.96 4.38 7.15
CA ARG A 67 10.83 5.31 7.34
C ARG A 67 9.57 4.90 6.58
N GLN A 68 9.74 4.15 5.51
CA GLN A 68 8.65 3.61 4.71
C GLN A 68 9.08 2.27 4.12
N LEU A 69 8.11 1.49 3.67
CA LEU A 69 8.32 0.33 2.81
C LEU A 69 7.56 0.53 1.51
N THR A 70 8.25 0.44 0.38
CA THR A 70 7.62 0.63 -0.93
C THR A 70 8.13 -0.42 -1.91
N TRP A 71 7.19 -1.11 -2.53
CA TRP A 71 7.44 -2.17 -3.49
C TRP A 71 6.84 -1.83 -4.86
N GLY A 72 7.55 -2.25 -5.91
CA GLY A 72 6.94 -2.41 -7.22
C GLY A 72 6.21 -3.74 -7.31
N ILE A 73 5.00 -3.73 -7.88
CA ILE A 73 4.17 -4.91 -8.09
C ILE A 73 4.35 -5.41 -9.52
N THR A 74 4.69 -6.69 -9.68
CA THR A 74 4.82 -7.35 -10.98
C THR A 74 3.85 -8.53 -11.08
N ASP A 75 3.05 -8.60 -12.15
CA ASP A 75 2.28 -9.81 -12.48
C ASP A 75 3.23 -10.93 -12.88
N ARG A 76 3.15 -12.06 -12.20
CA ARG A 76 4.09 -13.18 -12.34
C ARG A 76 3.97 -13.90 -13.69
N SER A 77 2.76 -13.96 -14.25
CA SER A 77 2.50 -14.66 -15.51
C SER A 77 2.98 -13.84 -16.70
N ALA A 78 2.64 -12.54 -16.70
CA ALA A 78 2.99 -11.62 -17.77
C ALA A 78 4.43 -11.07 -17.62
N LYS A 79 5.01 -11.18 -16.43
CA LYS A 79 6.28 -10.53 -16.03
C LYS A 79 6.25 -9.03 -16.31
N GLN A 80 5.11 -8.40 -16.01
CA GLN A 80 4.87 -6.98 -16.26
C GLN A 80 4.72 -6.24 -14.94
N PHE A 81 5.35 -5.08 -14.83
CA PHE A 81 5.07 -4.12 -13.78
C PHE A 81 3.62 -3.63 -13.90
N VAL A 82 2.89 -3.63 -12.79
CA VAL A 82 1.46 -3.32 -12.76
C VAL A 82 1.06 -2.33 -11.69
N GLY A 83 1.97 -1.94 -10.80
CA GLY A 83 1.61 -1.03 -9.73
C GLY A 83 2.66 -0.83 -8.65
N ILE A 84 2.29 -0.05 -7.63
CA ILE A 84 3.10 0.24 -6.46
C ILE A 84 2.26 -0.04 -5.22
N PHE A 85 2.88 -0.65 -4.22
CA PHE A 85 2.32 -0.78 -2.88
C PHE A 85 3.28 -0.14 -1.90
N SER A 86 2.77 0.65 -0.95
CA SER A 86 3.59 1.19 0.11
C SER A 86 2.93 1.17 1.48
N LEU A 87 3.77 1.08 2.50
CA LEU A 87 3.46 1.40 3.88
C LEU A 87 4.20 2.70 4.23
N ASP A 88 3.48 3.81 4.27
CA ASP A 88 3.96 5.16 4.53
C ASP A 88 2.79 6.07 4.96
N PRO A 89 2.94 6.90 6.01
CA PRO A 89 3.98 6.85 7.02
C PRO A 89 3.87 5.58 7.88
N ILE A 90 5.01 5.09 8.38
CA ILE A 90 5.05 4.09 9.46
C ILE A 90 5.38 4.80 10.77
N ASP A 91 4.49 4.68 11.74
CA ASP A 91 4.69 5.13 13.12
C ASP A 91 5.02 3.91 13.98
N GLU A 92 6.30 3.74 14.29
CA GLU A 92 6.79 2.62 15.10
C GLU A 92 6.30 2.69 16.55
N ASP A 93 6.10 3.89 17.10
CA ASP A 93 5.70 4.08 18.50
C ASP A 93 4.25 3.66 18.73
N SER A 94 3.37 4.03 17.81
CA SER A 94 1.96 3.63 17.85
C SER A 94 1.67 2.30 17.15
N GLY A 95 2.64 1.77 16.41
CA GLY A 95 2.50 0.55 15.61
C GLY A 95 1.48 0.70 14.48
N GLN A 96 1.37 1.89 13.90
CA GLN A 96 0.40 2.21 12.85
C GLN A 96 1.13 2.49 11.52
N ALA A 97 0.49 2.15 10.41
CA ALA A 97 0.99 2.59 9.10
C ALA A 97 -0.15 2.97 8.15
N GLY A 98 0.13 3.98 7.31
CA GLY A 98 -0.67 4.26 6.12
C GLY A 98 -0.33 3.26 5.01
N LEU A 99 -1.34 2.73 4.34
CA LEU A 99 -1.22 1.82 3.20
C LEU A 99 -1.63 2.58 1.95
N HIS A 100 -0.80 2.52 0.91
CA HIS A 100 -1.13 3.04 -0.41
C HIS A 100 -1.03 1.94 -1.45
N LEU A 101 -1.99 1.92 -2.36
CA LEU A 101 -2.04 1.00 -3.49
C LEU A 101 -2.31 1.79 -4.75
N GLU A 102 -1.43 1.65 -5.72
CA GLU A 102 -1.61 2.16 -7.09
C GLU A 102 -1.51 0.98 -8.05
N LEU A 103 -2.53 0.78 -8.88
CA LEU A 103 -2.53 -0.25 -9.91
C LEU A 103 -2.88 0.37 -11.26
N VAL A 104 -2.31 -0.16 -12.33
CA VAL A 104 -2.81 0.13 -13.68
C VAL A 104 -4.31 -0.21 -13.75
N PRO A 105 -5.14 0.56 -14.47
CA PRO A 105 -6.60 0.40 -14.42
C PRO A 105 -7.11 -1.02 -14.72
N LYS A 106 -6.44 -1.74 -15.62
CA LYS A 106 -6.77 -3.13 -15.96
C LYS A 106 -6.59 -4.11 -14.78
N GLU A 107 -5.74 -3.78 -13.82
CA GLU A 107 -5.44 -4.62 -12.65
C GLU A 107 -6.21 -4.21 -11.40
N LEU A 108 -6.87 -3.05 -11.40
CA LEU A 108 -7.73 -2.60 -10.30
C LEU A 108 -9.05 -3.36 -10.30
N THR A 109 -8.99 -4.64 -9.95
CA THR A 109 -10.13 -5.54 -9.82
C THR A 109 -10.30 -5.99 -8.38
N ALA A 110 -11.52 -6.37 -7.98
CA ALA A 110 -11.77 -6.87 -6.63
C ALA A 110 -10.90 -8.10 -6.26
N ALA A 111 -10.57 -8.95 -7.24
CA ALA A 111 -9.70 -10.10 -7.03
C ALA A 111 -8.25 -9.68 -6.74
N SER A 112 -7.70 -8.78 -7.57
CA SER A 112 -6.34 -8.25 -7.36
C SER A 112 -6.23 -7.50 -6.04
N VAL A 113 -7.18 -6.61 -5.73
CA VAL A 113 -7.20 -5.85 -4.48
C VAL A 113 -7.28 -6.79 -3.27
N ARG A 114 -8.14 -7.82 -3.32
CA ARG A 114 -8.25 -8.80 -2.24
C ARG A 114 -6.95 -9.54 -2.01
N GLU A 115 -6.30 -9.99 -3.07
CA GLU A 115 -5.03 -10.70 -2.99
C GLU A 115 -3.92 -9.82 -2.43
N ILE A 116 -3.75 -8.62 -2.99
CA ILE A 116 -2.68 -7.68 -2.63
C ILE A 116 -2.88 -7.17 -1.20
N ILE A 117 -4.01 -6.52 -0.91
CA ILE A 117 -4.24 -5.93 0.41
C ILE A 117 -4.36 -7.03 1.47
N GLY A 118 -5.06 -8.13 1.18
CA GLY A 118 -5.19 -9.23 2.15
C GLY A 118 -3.83 -9.81 2.56
N HIS A 119 -2.95 -10.07 1.59
CA HIS A 119 -1.62 -10.61 1.88
C HIS A 119 -0.71 -9.60 2.57
N MET A 120 -0.65 -8.36 2.05
CA MET A 120 0.27 -7.35 2.57
C MET A 120 -0.15 -6.86 3.98
N SER A 121 -1.45 -6.83 4.28
CA SER A 121 -1.92 -6.52 5.63
C SER A 121 -1.61 -7.64 6.62
N ALA A 122 -1.74 -8.90 6.22
CA ALA A 122 -1.31 -10.02 7.04
C ALA A 122 0.21 -9.99 7.32
N PHE A 123 1.01 -9.71 6.29
CA PHE A 123 2.45 -9.51 6.40
C PHE A 123 2.80 -8.37 7.38
N ALA A 124 2.18 -7.20 7.22
CA ALA A 124 2.41 -6.04 8.08
C ALA A 124 2.14 -6.35 9.58
N PHE A 125 1.11 -7.14 9.87
CA PHE A 125 0.80 -7.54 11.24
C PHE A 125 1.70 -8.66 11.80
N ALA A 126 2.08 -9.62 10.96
CA ALA A 126 2.86 -10.78 11.38
C ALA A 126 4.35 -10.46 11.49
N GLU A 127 4.92 -9.81 10.47
CA GLU A 127 6.36 -9.63 10.31
C GLU A 127 6.83 -8.26 10.80
N LEU A 128 6.06 -7.20 10.56
CA LEU A 128 6.41 -5.86 11.04
C LEU A 128 5.89 -5.60 12.46
N GLY A 129 4.97 -6.43 12.96
CA GLY A 129 4.39 -6.24 14.29
C GLY A 129 3.48 -5.02 14.41
N LEU A 130 2.99 -4.48 13.28
CA LEU A 130 2.04 -3.38 13.29
C LEU A 130 0.72 -3.82 13.94
N SER A 131 0.05 -2.89 14.59
CA SER A 131 -1.23 -3.09 15.27
C SER A 131 -2.41 -2.58 14.44
N SER A 132 -2.17 -1.62 13.54
CA SER A 132 -3.21 -1.05 12.69
C SER A 132 -2.68 -0.56 11.36
N LEU A 133 -3.55 -0.62 10.34
CA LEU A 133 -3.30 -0.07 9.00
C LEU A 133 -4.46 0.84 8.59
N THR A 134 -4.15 1.94 7.93
CA THR A 134 -5.14 2.85 7.34
C THR A 134 -4.95 2.95 5.83
N ILE A 135 -6.02 3.20 5.08
CA ILE A 135 -5.96 3.41 3.62
C ILE A 135 -7.00 4.45 3.24
N TRP A 136 -6.59 5.43 2.43
CA TRP A 136 -7.48 6.38 1.77
C TRP A 136 -7.91 5.84 0.42
N VAL A 137 -9.21 5.90 0.12
CA VAL A 137 -9.78 5.42 -1.14
C VAL A 137 -10.73 6.47 -1.70
N PRO A 138 -10.76 6.71 -3.02
CA PRO A 138 -11.71 7.66 -3.60
C PRO A 138 -13.15 7.38 -3.14
N ALA A 139 -13.87 8.44 -2.81
CA ALA A 139 -15.26 8.36 -2.38
C ALA A 139 -16.13 7.77 -3.50
N GLY A 140 -16.97 6.80 -3.16
CA GLY A 140 -17.83 6.11 -4.14
C GLY A 140 -17.11 5.10 -5.04
N ASP A 141 -15.85 4.74 -4.75
CA ASP A 141 -15.17 3.66 -5.46
C ASP A 141 -15.93 2.33 -5.26
N THR A 142 -16.33 1.72 -6.38
CA THR A 142 -17.19 0.52 -6.42
C THR A 142 -16.42 -0.80 -6.40
N THR A 143 -15.09 -0.76 -6.42
CA THR A 143 -14.22 -1.95 -6.49
C THR A 143 -13.42 -2.14 -5.20
N VAL A 144 -12.68 -1.11 -4.78
CA VAL A 144 -11.78 -1.13 -3.62
C VAL A 144 -12.58 -1.09 -2.33
N GLN A 145 -13.53 -0.16 -2.15
CA GLN A 145 -14.25 -0.02 -0.87
C GLN A 145 -15.02 -1.29 -0.45
N PRO A 146 -15.80 -1.95 -1.34
CA PRO A 146 -16.48 -3.19 -0.97
C PRO A 146 -15.49 -4.32 -0.69
N THR A 147 -14.35 -4.35 -1.39
CA THR A 147 -13.31 -5.35 -1.19
C THR A 147 -12.61 -5.16 0.16
N LEU A 148 -12.31 -3.91 0.55
CA LEU A 148 -11.77 -3.58 1.87
C LEU A 148 -12.72 -4.00 2.99
N THR A 149 -14.00 -3.69 2.84
CA THR A 149 -15.03 -4.10 3.81
C THR A 149 -15.07 -5.62 3.96
N ALA A 150 -15.00 -6.36 2.84
CA ALA A 150 -14.94 -7.83 2.85
C ALA A 150 -13.64 -8.39 3.49
N LEU A 151 -12.54 -7.63 3.43
CA LEU A 151 -11.29 -7.94 4.12
C LEU A 151 -11.30 -7.57 5.62
N GLY A 152 -12.38 -6.96 6.12
CA GLY A 152 -12.54 -6.58 7.51
C GLY A 152 -12.06 -5.17 7.86
N TYR A 153 -11.71 -4.36 6.87
CA TYR A 153 -11.52 -2.93 7.08
C TYR A 153 -12.86 -2.27 7.40
N LYS A 154 -12.81 -1.25 8.25
CA LYS A 154 -13.98 -0.45 8.65
C LYS A 154 -13.74 1.01 8.28
N PRO A 155 -14.80 1.76 7.92
CA PRO A 155 -14.71 3.20 7.80
C PRO A 155 -14.15 3.81 9.08
N ALA A 156 -13.22 4.74 8.92
CA ALA A 156 -12.60 5.51 9.99
C ALA A 156 -12.73 6.99 9.69
N SER A 157 -12.44 7.83 10.69
CA SER A 157 -12.46 9.28 10.54
C SER A 157 -11.10 9.85 10.89
N TYR A 158 -10.63 10.79 10.09
CA TYR A 158 -9.44 11.57 10.39
C TYR A 158 -9.86 12.95 10.91
N THR A 159 -9.35 13.32 12.07
CA THR A 159 -9.70 14.59 12.74
C THR A 159 -8.62 15.66 12.61
N GLY A 160 -7.57 15.41 11.82
CA GLY A 160 -6.51 16.38 11.55
C GLY A 160 -6.81 17.23 10.31
N ASP A 161 -6.07 18.31 10.15
CA ASP A 161 -6.09 19.12 8.93
C ASP A 161 -5.47 18.35 7.75
N GLY A 162 -6.00 18.53 6.55
CA GLY A 162 -5.47 17.91 5.33
C GLY A 162 -6.09 16.57 4.95
N ALA A 163 -7.24 16.21 5.51
CA ALA A 163 -8.06 15.12 4.97
C ALA A 163 -8.43 15.44 3.51
N PRO A 164 -8.25 14.49 2.57
CA PRO A 164 -8.77 14.66 1.22
C PRO A 164 -10.30 14.64 1.20
N ASP A 165 -10.92 15.69 0.66
CA ASP A 165 -12.39 15.87 0.64
C ASP A 165 -13.13 14.78 -0.15
N ASP A 166 -12.51 14.24 -1.20
CA ASP A 166 -13.10 13.25 -2.12
C ASP A 166 -12.67 11.81 -1.81
N PHE A 167 -12.23 11.53 -0.57
CA PHE A 167 -11.70 10.23 -0.17
C PHE A 167 -12.26 9.76 1.17
N ASP A 168 -12.55 8.47 1.25
CA ASP A 168 -12.96 7.80 2.47
C ASP A 168 -11.76 7.08 3.11
N LEU A 169 -11.61 7.24 4.42
CA LEU A 169 -10.59 6.54 5.20
C LEU A 169 -11.13 5.20 5.69
N TYR A 170 -10.36 4.15 5.49
CA TYR A 170 -10.62 2.82 6.03
C TYR A 170 -9.48 2.38 6.93
N GLN A 171 -9.80 1.63 7.98
CA GLN A 171 -8.85 1.13 8.95
C GLN A 171 -9.10 -0.35 9.27
N ILE A 172 -8.03 -1.09 9.48
CA ILE A 172 -8.07 -2.44 10.06
C ILE A 172 -7.08 -2.51 11.22
N SER A 173 -7.47 -3.18 12.30
CA SER A 173 -6.62 -3.37 13.47
C SER A 173 -6.57 -4.85 13.85
N ARG A 174 -5.42 -5.29 14.34
CA ARG A 174 -5.28 -6.62 14.91
C ARG A 174 -6.09 -6.66 16.21
N ALA A 175 -7.12 -7.50 16.27
CA ALA A 175 -7.86 -7.70 17.52
C ALA A 175 -6.90 -8.33 18.55
N VAL A 176 -6.43 -7.54 19.51
CA VAL A 176 -5.74 -8.09 20.68
C VAL A 176 -6.81 -8.77 21.52
N SER A 177 -7.01 -10.07 21.32
CA SER A 177 -7.81 -10.87 22.25
C SER A 177 -7.01 -11.01 23.54
N ILE A 178 -7.23 -10.12 24.49
CA ILE A 178 -6.74 -10.29 25.86
C ILE A 178 -7.69 -11.30 26.50
N THR A 179 -7.38 -12.59 26.45
CA THR A 179 -8.03 -13.56 27.35
C THR A 179 -7.61 -13.20 28.77
N PRO A 180 -8.54 -12.88 29.69
CA PRO A 180 -8.15 -12.64 31.08
C PRO A 180 -7.47 -13.89 31.64
N PRO A 181 -6.37 -13.77 32.39
CA PRO A 181 -5.83 -14.91 33.10
C PRO A 181 -6.88 -15.40 34.11
N GLY A 182 -7.44 -16.59 33.90
CA GLY A 182 -8.40 -17.23 34.82
C GLY A 182 -9.71 -17.77 34.23
N ALA A 183 -9.81 -17.97 32.91
CA ALA A 183 -10.93 -18.70 32.31
C ALA A 183 -10.51 -20.12 31.88
N GLU A 184 -10.25 -20.98 32.88
CA GLU A 184 -10.44 -22.44 32.83
C GLU A 184 -11.07 -22.90 34.15
#